data_AF-A0A413G6H7-F1
#
_entry.id   AF-A0A413G6H7-F1
#
_cell.length_a   1.000
_cell.length_b   1.000
_cell.length_c   1.000
_cell.angle_alpha   90.00
_cell.angle_beta   90.00
_cell.angle_gamma   90.00
#
_symmetry.space_group_name_H-M   'P 1'
#
loop_
_entity.id
_entity.type
_entity.pdbx_description
1 polymer ?
#
loop_
_entity_poly.entity_id
_entity_poly.type
_entity_poly.pdbx_seq_one_letter_code
_entity_poly.pdbx_strand_id
1 'polypeptide(L)' 'MAAYNERLVQLRESRGLSQAVVAGHLGCATYTYQRYEYGQFQLPGDKLILLSQFYGVSTDYILGLTDNPSPK' A
#
# COMPACT_ATOMS: atom_id res chain seq x y z
N MET A 1 6.22 0.91 -16.06
CA MET A 1 5.85 1.72 -14.88
C MET A 1 4.62 1.08 -14.27
N ALA A 2 4.78 0.32 -13.20
CA ALA A 2 3.66 -0.27 -12.47
C ALA A 2 2.92 0.85 -11.74
N ALA A 3 1.60 0.86 -11.83
CA ALA A 3 0.81 1.84 -11.09
C ALA A 3 0.90 1.52 -9.58
N TYR A 4 0.97 2.53 -8.71
CA TYR A 4 1.19 2.32 -7.27
C TYR A 4 0.16 1.38 -6.61
N ASN A 5 -1.05 1.30 -7.18
CA ASN A 5 -2.09 0.39 -6.73
C ASN A 5 -1.71 -1.10 -6.94
N GLU A 6 -0.95 -1.42 -7.99
CA GLU A 6 -0.39 -2.77 -8.19
C GLU A 6 0.66 -3.10 -7.12
N ARG A 7 1.45 -2.10 -6.69
CA ARG A 7 2.43 -2.25 -5.61
C ARG A 7 1.76 -2.59 -4.28
N LEU A 8 0.58 -1.99 -4.00
CA LEU A 8 -0.20 -2.32 -2.80
C LEU A 8 -0.62 -3.79 -2.78
N VAL A 9 -1.08 -4.31 -3.93
CA VAL A 9 -1.45 -5.73 -4.08
C VAL A 9 -0.24 -6.63 -3.84
N GLN A 10 0.89 -6.33 -4.49
CA GLN A 10 2.13 -7.10 -4.34
C GLN A 10 2.63 -7.14 -2.89
N LEU A 11 2.64 -5.99 -2.20
CA LEU A 11 3.05 -5.89 -0.81
C LEU A 11 2.14 -6.71 0.10
N ARG A 12 0.82 -6.61 -0.09
CA ARG A 12 -0.16 -7.39 0.67
C ARG A 12 0.03 -8.90 0.46
N GLU A 13 0.15 -9.33 -0.80
CA GLU A 13 0.27 -10.74 -1.17
C GLU A 13 1.61 -11.35 -0.75
N SER A 14 2.71 -10.60 -0.83
CA SER A 14 4.02 -11.04 -0.35
C SER A 14 4.05 -11.35 1.15
N ARG A 15 3.14 -10.74 1.93
CA ARG A 15 2.96 -10.97 3.36
C ARG A 15 1.83 -11.97 3.66
N GLY A 16 1.15 -12.51 2.65
CA GLY A 16 0.03 -13.44 2.82
C GLY A 16 -1.20 -12.83 3.51
N LEU A 17 -1.37 -11.51 3.41
CA LEU A 17 -2.41 -10.78 4.14
C LEU A 17 -3.70 -10.66 3.31
N SER A 18 -4.85 -10.67 4.01
CA SER A 18 -6.13 -10.31 3.40
C SER A 18 -6.31 -8.80 3.36
N GLN A 19 -7.17 -8.31 2.45
CA GLN A 19 -7.52 -6.89 2.36
C GLN A 19 -8.09 -6.36 3.69
N ALA A 20 -8.83 -7.20 4.44
CA ALA A 20 -9.42 -6.83 5.72
C ALA A 20 -8.36 -6.57 6.80
N VAL A 21 -7.26 -7.34 6.80
CA VAL A 21 -6.18 -7.14 7.77
C VAL A 21 -5.48 -5.79 7.55
N VAL A 22 -5.15 -5.49 6.29
CA VAL A 22 -4.50 -4.20 5.96
C VAL A 22 -5.44 -3.04 6.22
N ALA A 23 -6.73 -3.16 5.87
CA ALA A 23 -7.74 -2.14 6.15
C ALA A 23 -7.88 -1.87 7.66
N GLY A 24 -7.86 -2.93 8.49
CA GLY A 24 -7.87 -2.83 9.94
C GLY A 24 -6.66 -2.08 10.48
N HIS A 25 -5.46 -2.35 9.95
CA HIS A 25 -4.25 -1.62 10.32
C HIS A 25 -4.31 -0.14 9.92
N LEU A 26 -4.92 0.17 8.78
CA LEU A 26 -5.12 1.53 8.30
C LEU A 26 -6.28 2.26 8.97
N GLY A 27 -7.09 1.58 9.80
CA GLY A 27 -8.29 2.16 10.40
C GLY A 27 -9.32 2.61 9.37
N CYS A 28 -9.47 1.86 8.27
CA CYS A 28 -10.48 2.10 7.25
C CYS A 28 -11.32 0.86 6.96
N ALA A 29 -12.43 1.03 6.23
CA ALA A 29 -13.25 -0.10 5.83
C ALA A 29 -12.53 -0.96 4.77
N THR A 30 -12.72 -2.27 4.78
CA THR A 30 -12.14 -3.20 3.79
C THR A 30 -12.42 -2.77 2.35
N TYR A 31 -13.64 -2.31 2.08
CA TYR A 31 -14.04 -1.78 0.77
C TYR A 31 -13.21 -0.57 0.34
N THR A 32 -12.82 0.29 1.29
CA THR A 32 -11.99 1.47 1.02
C THR A 32 -10.59 1.05 0.60
N TYR A 33 -10.01 0.10 1.32
CA TYR A 33 -8.69 -0.45 0.97
C TYR A 33 -8.71 -1.16 -0.38
N GLN A 34 -9.76 -1.94 -0.67
CA GLN A 34 -9.96 -2.57 -1.98
C GLN A 34 -9.97 -1.53 -3.12
N ARG A 35 -10.62 -0.38 -2.92
CA ARG A 35 -10.63 0.71 -3.92
C ARG A 35 -9.26 1.36 -4.14
N TYR A 36 -8.39 1.36 -3.13
CA TYR A 36 -6.99 1.76 -3.31
C TYR A 36 -6.24 0.78 -4.21
N GLU A 37 -6.37 -0.53 -3.97
CA GLU A 37 -5.74 -1.57 -4.80
C GLU A 37 -6.26 -1.58 -6.25
N TYR A 38 -7.53 -1.20 -6.46
CA TYR A 38 -8.12 -1.08 -7.80
C TYR A 38 -7.84 0.27 -8.48
N GLY A 39 -7.13 1.18 -7.82
CA GLY A 39 -6.84 2.52 -8.35
C GLY A 39 -8.07 3.41 -8.51
N GLN A 40 -9.20 3.04 -7.89
CA GLN A 40 -10.44 3.81 -7.94
C GLN A 40 -10.38 5.01 -7.00
N PHE A 41 -9.72 4.86 -5.86
CA PHE A 41 -9.48 5.92 -4.87
C PHE A 41 -7.99 6.23 -4.77
N GLN A 42 -7.68 7.51 -4.59
CA GLN A 42 -6.32 7.91 -4.25
C GLN A 42 -6.01 7.55 -2.79
N LEU A 43 -4.81 7.03 -2.57
CA LEU A 43 -4.30 6.72 -1.24
C LEU A 43 -3.96 8.03 -0.50
N PRO A 44 -4.60 8.31 0.65
CA PRO A 44 -4.28 9.50 1.44
C PRO A 44 -2.85 9.44 2.01
N GLY A 45 -2.22 10.60 2.19
CA GLY A 45 -0.82 10.69 2.65
C GLY A 45 -0.57 10.09 4.04
N ASP A 46 -1.53 10.21 4.97
CA ASP A 46 -1.46 9.57 6.29
C ASP A 46 -1.47 8.04 6.18
N LYS A 47 -2.31 7.49 5.30
CA LYS A 47 -2.36 6.03 5.04
C LYS A 47 -1.10 5.54 4.35
N LEU A 48 -0.51 6.34 3.46
CA LEU A 48 0.77 6.03 2.81
C LEU A 48 1.91 5.90 3.83
N ILE A 49 1.97 6.81 4.82
CA ILE A 49 2.95 6.74 5.92
C ILE A 49 2.71 5.50 6.78
N LEU A 50 1.46 5.17 7.10
CA LEU A 50 1.15 3.96 7.84
C LEU A 50 1.57 2.69 7.08
N LEU A 51 1.32 2.64 5.77
CA LEU A 51 1.73 1.50 4.93
C LEU A 51 3.24 1.36 4.85
N SER A 52 3.98 2.47 4.75
CA SER A 52 5.44 2.45 4.70
C SER A 52 6.03 1.87 5.98
N GLN A 53 5.49 2.28 7.14
CA GLN A 53 5.86 1.73 8.45
C GLN A 53 5.44 0.26 8.60
N PHE A 54 4.22 -0.09 8.18
CA PHE A 54 3.68 -1.44 8.28
C PHE A 54 4.48 -2.46 7.47
N TYR A 55 4.84 -2.12 6.24
CA TYR A 55 5.58 -3.02 5.36
C TYR A 55 7.11 -2.92 5.53
N GLY A 56 7.60 -1.88 6.20
CA GLY A 56 9.02 -1.62 6.39
C GLY A 56 9.71 -1.16 5.09
N VAL A 57 9.02 -0.36 4.28
CA VAL A 57 9.49 0.14 2.99
C VAL A 57 9.32 1.65 2.91
N SER A 58 9.95 2.31 1.95
CA SER A 58 9.75 3.74 1.69
C SER A 58 8.42 4.04 1.01
N THR A 59 7.95 5.27 1.15
CA THR A 59 6.81 5.79 0.40
C THR A 59 7.10 5.80 -1.10
N ASP A 60 8.34 6.09 -1.50
CA ASP A 60 8.76 6.14 -2.90
C ASP A 60 8.64 4.77 -3.58
N TYR A 61 8.95 3.70 -2.84
CA TYR A 61 8.75 2.33 -3.30
C TYR A 61 7.27 2.00 -3.50
N ILE A 62 6.42 2.40 -2.56
CA ILE A 62 4.96 2.20 -2.63
C ILE A 62 4.39 2.96 -3.83
N LEU A 63 4.82 4.21 -4.04
CA LEU A 63 4.38 5.07 -5.14
C LEU A 63 4.94 4.65 -6.51
N GLY A 64 5.84 3.66 -6.57
CA GLY A 64 6.47 3.22 -7.82
C GLY A 64 7.50 4.20 -8.37
N LEU A 65 8.00 5.14 -7.54
CA LEU A 65 9.08 6.08 -7.91
C LEU A 65 10.45 5.39 -7.91
N THR A 66 10.56 4.25 -7.23
CA THR A 66 11.77 3.41 -7.18
C THR A 66 11.40 1.94 -7.02
N ASP A 67 12.31 1.06 -7.45
CA ASP A 67 12.26 -0.38 -7.18
C ASP A 67 13.08 -0.77 -5.95
N ASN A 68 13.80 0.17 -5.35
CA ASN A 68 14.48 -0.04 -4.08
C ASN A 68 13.47 0.16 -2.92
N PRO A 69 13.16 -0.86 -2.10
CA PRO A 69 12.26 -0.71 -0.96
C PRO A 69 12.81 0.24 0.12
N SER A 70 14.13 0.43 0.21
CA SER A 70 14.80 1.33 1.14
C SER A 70 15.84 2.20 0.42
N PRO A 71 15.38 3.21 -0.36
CA PRO A 71 16.27 4.21 -0.91
C PRO A 71 17.01 4.93 0.23
N LYS A 72 18.32 5.14 0.05
CA LYS A 72 19.17 5.89 0.97
C LYS A 72 19.14 7.37 0.67
#